data_AF-A0A956PDX3-F1
#
_entry.id   AF-A0A956PDX3-F1
#
_cell.length_a   1.000
_cell.length_b   1.000
_cell.length_c   1.000
_cell.angle_alpha   90.00
_cell.angle_beta   90.00
_cell.angle_gamma   90.00
#
_symmetry.space_group_name_H-M   'P 1'
#
loop_
_entity.id
_entity.type
_entity.pdbx_description
1 polymer ?
#
loop_
_entity_poly.entity_id
_entity_poly.type
_entity_poly.pdbx_seq_one_letter_code
_entity_poly.pdbx_strand_id
1 'polypeptide(L)'
;GTITCNYDGVSKHLTVLEDGVFIGSDTQLIAPVRVGRRAYVGSGSTITKDVPADALAVSRARQTVIPQWAARRRARDGAAAAPVPKGARAKEKK
;
A
#
# COMPACT_ATOMS: atom_id res chain seq x y z
N GLY A 1 2.49 8.96 5.07
CA GLY A 1 2.57 9.23 3.63
C GLY A 1 1.25 9.13 2.92
N THR A 2 0.14 9.48 3.58
CA THR A 2 -1.17 9.53 2.91
C THR A 2 -1.24 10.79 2.06
N ILE A 3 -1.77 10.68 0.84
CA ILE A 3 -1.81 11.77 -0.12
C ILE A 3 -3.24 11.92 -0.66
N THR A 4 -3.78 13.13 -0.62
CA THR A 4 -4.97 13.52 -1.39
C THR A 4 -4.54 13.96 -2.77
N CYS A 5 -4.76 13.11 -3.78
CA CYS A 5 -4.47 13.42 -5.17
C CYS A 5 -5.60 14.29 -5.71
N ASN A 6 -5.46 15.59 -5.49
CA ASN A 6 -6.53 16.57 -5.66
C ASN A 6 -6.41 17.42 -6.92
N TYR A 7 -5.48 17.14 -7.82
CA TYR A 7 -5.25 17.91 -9.05
C TYR A 7 -5.13 16.95 -10.23
N ASP A 8 -5.89 17.20 -11.30
CA ASP A 8 -5.93 16.36 -12.51
C ASP A 8 -5.05 16.89 -13.65
N GLY A 9 -4.32 17.98 -13.43
CA GLY A 9 -3.58 18.70 -14.46
C GLY A 9 -4.26 19.99 -14.95
N VAL A 10 -5.52 20.23 -14.54
CA VAL A 10 -6.30 21.43 -14.90
C VAL A 10 -7.00 22.03 -13.68
N SER A 11 -7.76 21.22 -12.95
CA SER A 11 -8.64 21.63 -11.86
C SER A 11 -8.32 20.91 -10.56
N LYS A 12 -8.69 21.55 -9.44
CA LYS A 12 -8.60 20.94 -8.11
C LYS A 12 -9.93 20.32 -7.67
N HIS A 13 -9.86 19.17 -7.01
CA HIS A 13 -11.00 18.36 -6.57
C HIS A 13 -10.97 18.11 -5.06
N LEU A 14 -12.14 17.86 -4.47
CA LEU A 14 -12.26 17.68 -3.02
C LEU A 14 -12.17 16.20 -2.62
N THR A 15 -11.37 15.90 -1.60
CA THR A 15 -11.45 14.65 -0.85
C THR A 15 -12.22 14.89 0.44
N VAL A 16 -13.23 14.07 0.72
CA VAL A 16 -14.03 14.17 1.94
C VAL A 16 -13.80 12.95 2.82
N LEU A 17 -13.39 13.17 4.06
CA LEU A 17 -13.27 12.14 5.09
C LEU A 17 -14.28 12.46 6.19
N GLU A 18 -15.16 11.52 6.50
CA GLU A 18 -16.14 11.68 7.57
C GLU A 18 -15.59 11.23 8.93
N ASP A 19 -16.38 11.38 9.99
CA ASP A 19 -15.94 11.16 11.36
C ASP A 19 -15.44 9.72 11.59
N GLY A 20 -14.37 9.60 12.39
CA GLY A 20 -13.86 8.30 12.83
C GLY A 20 -13.28 7.41 11.72
N VAL A 21 -13.05 7.94 10.52
CA VAL A 21 -12.38 7.21 9.45
C VAL A 21 -10.95 6.84 9.84
N PHE A 22 -10.55 5.61 9.54
CA PHE A 22 -9.17 5.18 9.62
C PHE A 22 -8.54 5.16 8.22
N ILE A 23 -7.43 5.88 8.04
CA ILE A 23 -6.64 5.84 6.79
C ILE A 23 -5.30 5.16 7.04
N GLY A 24 -5.08 4.06 6.34
CA GLY A 24 -3.81 3.34 6.35
C GLY A 24 -2.64 4.18 5.85
N SER A 25 -1.43 3.73 6.19
CA SER A 25 -0.20 4.37 5.72
C SER A 25 -0.06 4.23 4.21
N ASP A 26 0.52 5.24 3.56
CA ASP A 26 0.81 5.22 2.11
C ASP A 26 -0.44 5.09 1.22
N THR A 27 -1.59 5.54 1.74
CA THR A 27 -2.82 5.59 0.97
C THR A 27 -2.83 6.78 0.02
N GLN A 28 -3.25 6.56 -1.23
CA GLN A 28 -3.57 7.61 -2.19
C GLN A 28 -5.10 7.73 -2.30
N LEU A 29 -5.62 8.95 -2.14
CA LEU A 29 -7.05 9.27 -2.26
C LEU A 29 -7.24 10.09 -3.54
N ILE A 30 -7.73 9.48 -4.60
CA ILE A 30 -7.94 10.15 -5.89
C ILE A 30 -9.24 10.94 -5.83
N ALA A 31 -9.14 12.27 -5.76
CA ALA A 31 -10.30 13.14 -5.70
C ALA A 31 -10.96 13.28 -7.10
N PRO A 32 -12.29 13.50 -7.18
CA PRO A 32 -13.22 13.61 -6.06
C PRO A 32 -13.55 12.24 -5.45
N VAL A 33 -13.47 12.14 -4.13
CA VAL A 33 -13.78 10.90 -3.39
C VAL A 33 -14.24 11.20 -1.97
N ARG A 34 -15.21 10.42 -1.48
CA ARG A 34 -15.71 10.44 -0.12
C ARG A 34 -15.44 9.12 0.60
N VAL A 35 -14.92 9.20 1.81
CA VAL A 35 -14.77 8.06 2.72
C VAL A 35 -15.76 8.24 3.87
N GLY A 36 -16.76 7.35 3.91
CA GLY A 36 -17.88 7.41 4.84
C GLY A 36 -17.47 7.16 6.29
N ARG A 37 -18.29 7.63 7.22
CA ARG A 37 -18.05 7.57 8.67
C ARG A 37 -17.59 6.18 9.13
N ARG A 38 -16.56 6.14 9.99
CA ARG A 38 -15.93 4.92 10.55
C ARG A 38 -15.40 3.91 9.52
N ALA A 39 -15.35 4.26 8.24
CA ALA A 39 -14.76 3.39 7.24
C ALA A 39 -13.26 3.21 7.49
N TYR A 40 -12.73 2.10 6.99
CA TYR A 40 -11.35 1.70 7.18
C TYR A 40 -10.68 1.57 5.80
N VAL A 41 -9.57 2.28 5.59
CA VAL A 41 -8.77 2.15 4.38
C VAL A 41 -7.48 1.41 4.71
N GLY A 42 -7.24 0.29 4.03
CA GLY A 42 -6.01 -0.48 4.20
C GLY A 42 -4.77 0.28 3.73
N SER A 43 -3.63 0.08 4.40
CA SER A 43 -2.35 0.68 4.00
C SER A 43 -1.95 0.30 2.58
N GLY A 44 -1.31 1.25 1.88
CA GLY A 44 -0.86 1.09 0.49
C GLY A 44 -2.00 1.05 -0.53
N SER A 45 -3.22 1.46 -0.15
CA SER A 45 -4.37 1.48 -1.06
C SER A 45 -4.44 2.77 -1.88
N THR A 46 -4.80 2.63 -3.16
CA THR A 46 -5.20 3.69 -4.09
C THR A 46 -6.73 3.68 -4.21
N ILE A 47 -7.39 4.64 -3.57
CA ILE A 47 -8.85 4.74 -3.54
C ILE A 47 -9.34 5.66 -4.65
N THR A 48 -10.16 5.11 -5.56
CA THR A 48 -10.68 5.79 -6.76
C THR A 48 -12.21 5.92 -6.77
N LYS A 49 -12.89 5.37 -5.76
CA LYS A 49 -14.34 5.37 -5.63
C LYS A 49 -14.71 5.62 -4.18
N ASP A 50 -15.90 6.15 -3.96
CA ASP A 50 -16.42 6.37 -2.62
C ASP A 50 -16.43 5.08 -1.80
N VAL A 51 -16.11 5.23 -0.52
CA VAL A 51 -16.10 4.14 0.45
C VAL A 51 -17.31 4.32 1.37
N PRO A 52 -18.23 3.34 1.43
CA PRO A 52 -19.38 3.41 2.33
C PRO A 52 -18.97 3.46 3.81
N ALA A 53 -19.85 3.97 4.67
CA ALA A 53 -19.66 3.96 6.11
C ALA A 53 -19.43 2.54 6.66
N ASP A 54 -18.61 2.42 7.70
CA ASP A 54 -18.22 1.15 8.34
C ASP A 54 -17.57 0.10 7.41
N ALA A 55 -17.28 0.45 6.14
CA ALA A 55 -16.71 -0.48 5.17
C ALA A 55 -15.17 -0.52 5.23
N LEU A 56 -14.61 -1.66 4.86
CA LEU A 56 -13.18 -1.80 4.59
C LEU A 56 -12.91 -1.62 3.08
N ALA A 57 -12.14 -0.60 2.71
CA ALA A 57 -11.61 -0.44 1.37
C ALA A 57 -10.14 -0.87 1.31
N VAL A 58 -9.84 -1.81 0.41
CA VAL A 58 -8.47 -2.27 0.14
C VAL A 58 -8.29 -2.38 -1.36
N SER A 59 -7.24 -1.76 -1.88
CA SER A 59 -6.81 -1.93 -3.26
C SER A 59 -5.33 -2.32 -3.24
N ARG A 60 -5.05 -3.62 -3.22
CA ARG A 60 -3.69 -4.14 -3.22
C ARG A 60 -3.61 -5.42 -4.03
N ALA A 61 -2.48 -5.64 -4.70
CA ALA A 61 -2.18 -6.94 -5.27
C ALA A 61 -1.97 -7.97 -4.15
N ARG A 62 -2.32 -9.23 -4.41
CA ARG A 62 -1.92 -10.33 -3.52
C ARG A 62 -0.40 -10.41 -3.52
N GLN A 63 0.19 -10.40 -2.33
CA GLN A 63 1.64 -10.57 -2.20
C GLN A 63 2.04 -11.94 -2.76
N THR A 64 3.06 -11.94 -3.61
CA THR A 64 3.77 -13.14 -4.05
C THR A 64 5.20 -13.09 -3.53
N VAL A 65 5.73 -14.25 -3.17
CA VAL A 65 7.13 -14.40 -2.78
C VAL A 65 7.79 -15.31 -3.81
N ILE A 66 8.84 -14.82 -4.47
CA ILE A 66 9.63 -15.62 -5.41
C ILE A 66 10.96 -15.95 -4.72
N PRO A 67 11.13 -17.19 -4.18
CA PRO A 67 12.35 -17.57 -3.51
C PRO A 67 13.56 -17.49 -4.44
N GLN A 68 14.72 -17.18 -3.86
CA GLN A 68 16.02 -17.11 -4.54
C GLN A 68 16.12 -16.11 -5.71
N TRP A 69 15.11 -15.25 -5.96
CA TRP A 69 15.14 -14.31 -7.09
C TRP A 69 16.38 -13.42 -7.11
N ALA A 70 16.71 -12.81 -5.98
CA ALA A 70 17.86 -11.91 -5.88
C ALA A 70 19.20 -12.65 -6.04
N ALA A 71 19.29 -13.89 -5.56
CA ALA A 71 20.48 -14.73 -5.72
C ALA A 71 20.69 -15.08 -7.21
N ARG A 72 19.62 -15.49 -7.91
CA ARG A 72 19.66 -15.76 -9.35
C ARG A 72 20.06 -14.54 -10.17
N ARG A 73 19.56 -13.34 -9.80
CA ARG A 73 19.92 -12.10 -10.48
C ARG A 73 21.41 -11.77 -10.37
N ARG A 74 21.99 -11.87 -9.16
CA ARG A 74 23.43 -11.60 -8.95
C ARG A 74 24.31 -12.55 -9.75
N ALA A 75 23.97 -13.84 -9.79
CA ALA A 75 24.70 -14.83 -10.58
C ALA A 75 24.69 -14.51 -12.09
N ARG A 76 23.57 -13.99 -12.61
CA ARG A 76 23.45 -13.56 -14.01
C ARG A 76 24.25 -12.30 -14.29
N ASP A 77 24.18 -11.30 -13.41
CA ASP A 77 24.78 -9.98 -13.62
C ASP A 77 26.31 -9.98 -13.37
N GLY A 78 26.94 -11.15 -13.14
CA GLY A 78 28.38 -11.30 -12.91
C GLY A 78 28.90 -10.68 -11.60
N ALA A 79 28.01 -10.07 -10.80
CA ALA A 79 28.35 -9.49 -9.52
C ALA A 79 28.56 -10.61 -8.49
N ALA A 80 29.77 -10.71 -7.94
CA ALA A 80 30.09 -11.64 -6.85
C ALA A 80 29.01 -11.53 -5.77
N ALA A 81 28.36 -12.64 -5.45
CA ALA A 81 27.26 -12.65 -4.50
C ALA A 81 27.77 -12.18 -3.14
N ALA A 82 27.37 -10.97 -2.71
CA ALA A 82 27.61 -10.53 -1.34
C ALA A 82 27.04 -11.59 -0.38
N PRO A 83 27.81 -12.00 0.65
CA PRO A 83 27.39 -13.08 1.53
C PRO A 83 26.08 -12.71 2.22
N VAL A 84 25.11 -13.62 2.18
CA VAL A 84 23.89 -13.49 2.98
C VAL A 84 24.32 -13.52 4.46
N PRO A 85 23.99 -12.50 5.27
CA PRO A 85 24.35 -12.51 6.69
C PRO A 85 23.70 -13.73 7.37
N LYS A 86 24.53 -14.63 7.91
CA LYS A 86 24.07 -15.80 8.68
C LYS A 86 23.57 -15.31 10.04
N GLY A 87 22.29 -15.01 10.15
CA GLY A 87 21.71 -14.65 11.45
C GLY A 87 20.35 -13.99 11.41
N ALA A 88 19.30 -14.74 11.06
CA ALA A 88 17.95 -14.43 11.52
C ALA A 88 17.14 -15.73 11.55
N ARG A 89 17.23 -16.47 12.67
CA ARG A 89 16.28 -17.54 12.98
C ARG A 89 14.90 -16.87 13.10
N ALA A 90 14.04 -17.06 12.12
CA ALA A 90 12.62 -16.83 12.29
C ALA A 90 12.13 -17.84 13.34
N LYS A 91 11.81 -17.35 14.55
CA LYS A 91 11.07 -18.14 15.51
C LYS A 91 9.64 -18.24 14.98
N GLU A 92 9.27 -19.40 14.44
CA GLU A 92 7.86 -19.78 14.31
C GLU A 92 7.23 -19.71 15.70
N LYS A 93 6.31 -18.75 15.89
CA LYS A 93 5.40 -18.78 17.02
C LYS A 93 4.15 -19.55 16.59
N LYS A 94 3.89 -20.59 17.37
CA LYS A 94 2.70 -21.44 17.43
C LYS A 94 1.41 -20.63 17.54
#